data_AF-A0A7Y2ZG19-F1
#
_entry.id   AF-A0A7Y2ZG19-F1
#
_cell.length_a   1.000
_cell.length_b   1.000
_cell.length_c   1.000
_cell.angle_alpha   90.00
_cell.angle_beta   90.00
_cell.angle_gamma   90.00
#
_symmetry.space_group_name_H-M   'P 1'
#
loop_
_entity.id
_entity.type
_entity.pdbx_description
1 polymer ?
#
loop_
_entity_poly.entity_id
_entity_poly.type
_entity_poly.pdbx_seq_one_letter_code
_entity_poly.pdbx_strand_id
1 'polypeptide(L)' 'FTVNAGTGEGRLDWDWLRSRPVLHAEGAVHHVRLERPLRALMDGRSRRGLIVES' A
#
# COMPACT_ATOMS: atom_id res chain seq x y z
N PHE A 1 -0.71 7.73 -5.03
CA PHE A 1 -1.36 7.62 -3.71
C PHE A 1 -0.28 7.24 -2.71
N THR A 2 -0.27 7.86 -1.54
CA THR A 2 0.71 7.61 -0.48
C THR A 2 -0.05 7.62 0.84
N VAL A 3 0.20 6.65 1.71
CA VAL A 3 -0.31 6.62 3.09
C VAL A 3 0.89 6.80 4.01
N ASN A 4 0.81 7.77 4.91
CA ASN A 4 1.85 8.00 5.89
C ASN A 4 1.47 7.31 7.21
N ALA A 5 2.31 6.39 7.67
CA ALA A 5 2.07 5.65 8.90
C ALA A 5 1.98 6.54 10.16
N GLY A 6 2.63 7.71 10.15
CA GLY A 6 2.78 8.58 11.31
C GLY A 6 1.79 9.75 11.40
N THR A 7 1.07 10.09 10.33
CA THR A 7 0.12 11.23 10.35
C THR A 7 -1.31 10.82 10.68
N GLY A 8 -1.61 9.51 10.66
CA GLY A 8 -2.98 9.00 10.82
C GLY A 8 -3.88 9.23 9.59
N GLU A 9 -3.32 9.73 8.49
CA GLU A 9 -4.06 9.90 7.23
C GLU A 9 -4.12 8.60 6.44
N GLY A 10 -5.34 8.11 6.19
CA GLY A 10 -5.58 6.84 5.52
C GLY A 10 -5.49 5.65 6.47
N ARG A 11 -5.92 4.47 6.00
CA ARG A 11 -5.81 3.20 6.74
C ARG A 11 -5.10 2.20 5.86
N LEU A 12 -4.05 1.59 6.40
CA LEU A 12 -3.30 0.51 5.78
C LEU A 12 -3.01 -0.54 6.85
N ASP A 13 -3.16 -1.80 6.49
CA ASP A 13 -2.67 -2.90 7.32
C ASP A 13 -1.16 -3.01 7.16
N TRP A 14 -0.43 -2.35 8.07
CA TRP A 14 1.03 -2.32 8.06
C TRP A 14 1.64 -3.69 8.35
N ASP A 15 0.97 -4.53 9.13
CA ASP A 15 1.48 -5.87 9.47
C ASP A 15 1.37 -6.80 8.27
N TRP A 16 0.24 -6.75 7.56
CA TRP A 16 0.07 -7.42 6.27
C TRP A 16 1.13 -6.99 5.27
N LEU A 17 1.40 -5.68 5.11
CA LEU A 17 2.40 -5.20 4.16
C LEU A 17 3.82 -5.61 4.56
N ARG A 18 4.16 -5.53 5.85
CA ARG A 18 5.48 -5.93 6.38
C ARG A 18 5.72 -7.43 6.32
N SER A 19 4.67 -8.25 6.31
CA SER A 19 4.80 -9.71 6.13
C SER A 19 5.17 -10.13 4.71
N ARG A 20 5.08 -9.24 3.72
CA ARG A 20 5.40 -9.57 2.32
C ARG A 20 6.91 -9.74 2.14
N PRO A 21 7.37 -10.75 1.38
CA PRO A 21 8.78 -10.89 1.04
C PRO A 21 9.31 -9.66 0.29
N VAL A 22 10.43 -9.12 0.76
CA VAL A 22 11.13 -8.03 0.10
C VAL A 22 11.96 -8.61 -1.04
N LEU A 23 11.63 -8.23 -2.28
CA LEU A 23 12.36 -8.62 -3.48
C LEU A 23 13.66 -7.83 -3.63
N HIS A 24 13.64 -6.56 -3.24
CA HIS A 24 14.79 -5.67 -3.30
C HIS A 24 14.66 -4.54 -2.27
N ALA A 25 15.78 -4.10 -1.70
CA ALA A 25 15.83 -2.97 -0.78
C ALA A 25 16.93 -1.99 -1.19
N GLU A 26 16.59 -0.71 -1.27
CA GLU A 26 17.50 0.38 -1.57
C GLU A 26 17.23 1.54 -0.59
N GLY A 27 18.15 1.72 0.37
CA GLY A 27 17.98 2.73 1.42
C GLY A 27 16.68 2.52 2.21
N ALA A 28 15.80 3.52 2.19
CA ALA A 28 14.50 3.48 2.86
C ALA A 28 13.36 2.87 1.99
N VAL A 29 13.69 2.34 0.81
CA VAL A 29 12.71 1.82 -0.16
C VAL A 29 12.79 0.29 -0.21
N HIS A 30 11.68 -0.37 0.05
CA HIS A 30 11.54 -1.83 -0.09
C HIS A 30 10.57 -2.15 -1.23
N HIS A 31 11.04 -2.92 -2.22
CA HIS A 31 10.20 -3.46 -3.28
C HIS A 31 9.68 -4.83 -2.84
N VAL A 32 8.37 -4.97 -2.73
CA VAL A 32 7.70 -6.24 -2.41
C VAL A 32 6.98 -6.78 -3.63
N ARG A 33 6.91 -8.12 -3.74
CA ARG A 33 6.13 -8.79 -4.78
C ARG A 33 4.85 -9.35 -4.15
N LEU A 34 3.73 -9.06 -4.78
CA LEU A 34 2.44 -9.64 -4.43
C LEU A 34 2.15 -10.80 -5.37
N GLU A 35 1.65 -11.91 -4.82
CA GLU A 35 1.30 -13.11 -5.58
C GLU A 35 0.18 -12.83 -6.58
N ARG A 36 -0.75 -11.94 -6.20
CA ARG A 36 -1.85 -11.49 -7.05
C ARG A 36 -1.85 -9.96 -7.15
N PRO A 37 -2.31 -9.40 -8.28
CA PRO A 37 -2.50 -7.96 -8.40
C PRO A 37 -3.50 -7.44 -7.35
N LEU A 38 -3.22 -6.26 -6.79
CA LEU A 38 -4.20 -5.51 -6.01
C LEU A 38 -5.11 -4.73 -6.94
N ARG A 39 -6.34 -4.51 -6.50
CA ARG A 39 -7.29 -3.65 -7.19
C ARG A 39 -7.27 -2.26 -6.55
N ALA A 40 -6.98 -1.24 -7.35
CA ALA A 40 -7.06 0.16 -6.95
C ALA A 40 -8.37 0.77 -7.46
N LEU A 41 -9.10 1.43 -6.55
CA LEU A 41 -10.32 2.18 -6.84
C LEU A 41 -10.11 3.63 -6.46
N MET A 42 -10.53 4.55 -7.33
CA MET A 42 -10.46 5.98 -7.07
C MET A 42 -11.80 6.65 -7.33
N ASP A 43 -12.25 7.42 -6.34
CA ASP A 43 -13.31 8.41 -6.50
C ASP A 43 -12.64 9.80 -6.65
N GLY A 44 -12.54 10.26 -7.90
CA GLY A 44 -11.93 11.55 -8.24
C GLY A 44 -12.74 12.75 -7.75
N ARG A 45 -14.04 12.60 -7.49
CA ARG A 45 -14.90 13.68 -6.99
C ARG A 45 -14.64 13.95 -5.51
N SER A 46 -14.55 12.89 -4.70
CA SER A 46 -14.26 13.03 -3.26
C SER A 46 -12.77 12.93 -2.91
N ARG A 47 -11.90 12.74 -3.90
CA ARG A 47 -10.44 12.52 -3.74
C ARG A 47 -10.12 11.35 -2.80
N ARG A 48 -10.94 10.30 -2.83
CA ARG A 48 -10.74 9.08 -2.02
C ARG A 48 -10.21 7.96 -2.90
N GLY A 49 -9.20 7.27 -2.40
CA GLY A 49 -8.64 6.06 -3.01
C GLY A 49 -8.80 4.87 -2.07
N LEU A 50 -8.97 3.69 -2.64
CA LEU A 50 -8.99 2.42 -1.92
C LEU A 50 -8.13 1.41 -2.68
N ILE A 51 -7.31 0.66 -1.95
CA ILE A 51 -6.61 -0.51 -2.48
C ILE A 51 -7.16 -1.73 -1.74
N VAL A 52 -7.61 -2.73 -2.50
CA VAL A 52 -8.12 -3.99 -1.95
C VAL A 52 -7.39 -5.17 -2.58
N GLU A 53 -7.25 -6.23 -1.79
CA GLU A 53 -6.87 -7.54 -2.30
C GLU A 53 -7.99 -8.10 -3.20
N SER A 54 -7.59 -8.85 -4.23
CA SER A 54 -8.51 -9.45 -5.21
C SER A 54 -9.04 -10.80 -4.77
#